data_AF-A0A1I4PSK2-F1
#
_entry.id   AF-A0A1I4PSK2-F1
#
_cell.length_a   1.000
_cell.length_b   1.000
_cell.length_c   1.000
_cell.angle_alpha   90.00
_cell.angle_beta   90.00
_cell.angle_gamma   90.00
#
_symmetry.space_group_name_H-M   'P 1'
#
loop_
_entity.id
_entity.type
_entity.pdbx_description
1 polymer ?
#
loop_
_entity_poly.entity_id
_entity_poly.type
_entity_poly.pdbx_seq_one_letter_code
_entity_poly.pdbx_strand_id
1 'polypeptide(L)'
;MSYLYKAHCYDTTAELHAVIAADCFHTDGQKIVQCMPTVSGFDMSIYDIPSNMTQTISITPVQIECAPDLTNIIDLSWKIVLVFVVAWAARQLIFTAKTS
;
A
#
# COMPACT_ATOMS: atom_id res chain seq x y z
N MET A 1 -9.50 -6.18 4.16
CA MET A 1 -8.61 -5.96 3.01
C MET A 1 -8.17 -4.51 3.12
N SER A 2 -6.89 -4.25 3.34
CA SER A 2 -6.36 -2.89 3.48
C SER A 2 -5.76 -2.42 2.15
N TYR A 3 -5.81 -1.11 1.89
CA TYR A 3 -5.40 -0.51 0.62
C TYR A 3 -4.25 0.48 0.81
N LEU A 4 -3.24 0.43 -0.06
CA LEU A 4 -2.04 1.27 0.03
C LEU A 4 -2.20 2.54 -0.80
N TYR A 5 -2.01 3.71 -0.17
CA TYR A 5 -1.93 5.01 -0.83
C TYR A 5 -0.94 5.93 -0.14
N LYS A 6 0.01 6.50 -0.89
CA LYS A 6 1.10 7.35 -0.37
C LYS A 6 1.80 6.77 0.88
N ALA A 7 2.12 5.48 0.87
CA ALA A 7 2.74 4.74 1.98
C ALA A 7 1.89 4.63 3.27
N HIS A 8 0.60 4.96 3.20
CA HIS A 8 -0.38 4.71 4.27
C HIS A 8 -1.33 3.59 3.86
N CYS A 9 -1.73 2.80 4.86
CA CYS A 9 -2.69 1.72 4.69
C CYS A 9 -4.04 2.13 5.27
N TYR A 10 -5.09 1.96 4.47
CA TYR A 10 -6.47 2.27 4.82
C TYR A 10 -7.27 0.97 4.91
N ASP A 11 -8.06 0.81 5.96
CA ASP A 11 -8.79 -0.45 6.23
C ASP A 11 -10.04 -0.61 5.37
N THR A 12 -10.53 0.49 4.77
CA THR A 12 -11.71 0.49 3.90
C THR A 12 -11.45 1.19 2.57
N THR A 13 -12.15 0.73 1.52
CA THR A 13 -12.15 1.39 0.19
C THR A 13 -12.70 2.82 0.25
N ALA A 14 -13.67 3.06 1.13
CA ALA A 14 -14.28 4.37 1.31
C ALA A 14 -13.27 5.40 1.87
N GLU A 15 -12.44 5.00 2.84
CA GLU A 15 -11.36 5.85 3.37
C GLU A 15 -10.29 6.13 2.32
N LEU A 16 -9.91 5.10 1.55
CA LEU A 16 -8.98 5.25 0.42
C LEU A 16 -9.51 6.30 -0.57
N HIS A 17 -10.76 6.19 -1.00
CA HIS A 17 -11.36 7.12 -1.94
C HIS A 17 -11.47 8.54 -1.37
N ALA A 18 -11.79 8.68 -0.08
CA ALA A 18 -11.85 9.98 0.60
C ALA A 18 -10.49 10.70 0.60
N VAL A 19 -9.41 9.96 0.86
CA VAL A 19 -8.05 10.52 0.88
C VAL A 19 -7.57 10.87 -0.53
N ILE A 20 -7.83 10.01 -1.51
CA ILE A 20 -7.49 10.28 -2.92
C ILE A 20 -8.23 11.51 -3.43
N ALA A 21 -9.52 11.62 -3.11
CA ALA A 21 -10.34 12.77 -3.51
C ALA A 21 -9.87 14.07 -2.83
N ALA A 22 -9.46 14.01 -1.55
CA ALA A 22 -8.92 15.17 -0.85
C ALA A 22 -7.59 15.67 -1.43
N ASP A 23 -6.75 14.77 -1.94
CA ASP A 23 -5.43 15.10 -2.52
C ASP A 23 -5.51 15.62 -3.96
N CYS A 24 -6.67 15.48 -4.59
CA CYS A 24 -6.91 15.79 -6.00
C CYS A 24 -7.38 17.25 -6.23
N PHE A 25 -7.47 18.05 -5.16
CA PHE A 25 -7.76 19.48 -5.26
C PHE A 25 -6.59 20.23 -5.90
N HIS A 26 -6.83 20.83 -7.07
CA HIS A 26 -5.85 21.64 -7.77
C HIS A 26 -6.50 22.89 -8.36
N THR A 27 -5.91 24.06 -8.09
CA THR A 27 -6.34 25.33 -8.68
C THR A 27 -5.19 25.91 -9.47
N ASP A 28 -5.36 25.98 -10.78
CA ASP A 28 -4.40 26.62 -11.69
C ASP A 28 -5.13 27.76 -12.36
N GLY A 29 -5.13 28.96 -11.73
CA GLY A 29 -5.57 30.30 -12.18
C GLY A 29 -6.83 30.47 -13.07
N GLN A 30 -7.00 29.63 -14.07
CA GLN A 30 -8.07 29.51 -15.05
C GLN A 30 -8.89 28.21 -14.89
N LYS A 31 -8.47 27.25 -14.07
CA LYS A 31 -9.16 25.97 -13.84
C LYS A 31 -9.21 25.62 -12.36
N ILE A 32 -10.36 25.13 -11.90
CA ILE A 32 -10.56 24.60 -10.55
C ILE A 32 -10.86 23.12 -10.71
N VAL A 33 -9.99 22.27 -10.18
CA VAL A 33 -10.19 20.82 -10.12
C VAL A 33 -10.61 20.47 -8.69
N GLN A 34 -11.81 19.91 -8.55
CA GLN A 34 -12.30 19.34 -7.30
C GLN A 34 -12.56 17.86 -7.51
N CYS A 35 -12.29 17.05 -6.49
CA CYS A 35 -12.54 15.62 -6.57
C CYS A 35 -13.43 15.22 -5.39
N MET A 36 -14.51 14.52 -5.68
CA MET A 36 -15.46 14.04 -4.69
C MET A 36 -15.35 12.51 -4.58
N PRO A 37 -15.19 11.97 -3.37
CA PRO A 37 -15.15 10.52 -3.20
C PRO A 37 -16.52 9.91 -3.48
N THR A 38 -16.53 8.78 -4.17
CA THR A 38 -17.74 7.97 -4.43
C THR A 38 -17.56 6.55 -3.89
N VAL A 39 -18.67 5.81 -3.85
CA VAL A 39 -18.68 4.42 -3.35
C VAL A 39 -17.79 3.49 -4.19
N SER A 40 -17.61 3.82 -5.47
CA SER A 40 -16.84 3.04 -6.45
C SER A 40 -15.50 3.68 -6.84
N GLY A 41 -15.25 4.94 -6.52
CA GLY A 41 -14.01 5.63 -6.91
C GLY A 41 -14.01 7.10 -6.47
N PHE A 42 -13.68 8.00 -7.39
CA PHE A 42 -13.82 9.44 -7.18
C PHE A 42 -14.28 10.12 -8.47
N ASP A 43 -15.09 11.16 -8.33
CA ASP A 43 -15.51 12.02 -9.43
C ASP A 43 -14.65 13.28 -9.43
N MET A 44 -13.94 13.53 -10.51
CA MET A 44 -13.14 14.73 -10.75
C MET A 44 -14.00 15.74 -11.51
N SER A 45 -14.34 16.85 -10.89
CA SER A 45 -14.95 18.02 -11.52
C SER A 45 -13.88 19.04 -11.89
N ILE A 46 -13.76 19.34 -13.18
CA ILE A 46 -12.88 20.37 -13.72
C ILE A 46 -13.76 21.54 -14.15
N TYR A 47 -13.67 22.64 -13.40
CA TYR A 47 -14.32 23.89 -13.73
C TYR A 47 -13.35 24.79 -14.48
N ASP A 48 -13.68 25.09 -15.73
CA ASP A 48 -12.91 25.97 -16.62
C ASP A 48 -13.49 27.39 -16.53
N ILE A 49 -12.76 28.30 -15.87
CA ILE A 49 -13.17 29.68 -15.58
C ILE A 49 -13.39 30.50 -16.86
N PRO A 50 -12.52 30.47 -17.89
CA PRO A 50 -12.73 31.26 -19.10
C PRO A 50 -13.87 30.73 -19.98
N SER A 51 -14.15 29.42 -19.94
CA SER A 51 -15.20 28.79 -20.75
C SER A 51 -16.54 28.67 -20.02
N ASN A 52 -16.57 28.91 -18.70
CA ASN A 52 -17.70 28.64 -17.81
C ASN A 52 -18.30 27.23 -18.00
N MET A 53 -17.43 26.25 -18.24
CA MET A 53 -17.81 24.86 -18.46
C MET A 53 -17.32 24.01 -17.29
N THR A 54 -18.19 23.13 -16.80
CA THR A 54 -17.83 22.12 -15.81
C THR A 54 -17.80 20.77 -16.50
N GLN A 55 -16.66 20.09 -16.43
CA GLN A 55 -16.53 18.70 -16.88
C GLN A 55 -16.44 17.81 -15.64
N THR A 56 -17.18 16.70 -15.62
CA THR A 56 -17.10 15.71 -14.54
C THR A 56 -16.63 14.39 -15.12
N ILE A 57 -15.57 13.83 -14.55
CA ILE A 57 -14.96 12.57 -14.98
C ILE A 57 -14.99 11.62 -13.78
N SER A 58 -15.64 10.46 -13.94
CA SER A 58 -15.61 9.42 -12.92
C SER A 58 -14.39 8.53 -13.13
N ILE A 59 -13.55 8.41 -12.11
CA ILE A 59 -12.33 7.61 -12.15
C ILE A 59 -12.39 6.58 -11.02
N THR A 60 -12.25 5.31 -11.38
CA THR A 60 -12.10 4.22 -10.42
C THR A 60 -10.61 3.92 -10.23
N PRO A 61 -10.00 4.29 -9.09
CA PRO A 61 -8.58 4.05 -8.86
C PRO A 61 -8.29 2.56 -8.78
N VAL A 62 -7.15 2.14 -9.33
CA VAL A 62 -6.65 0.78 -9.18
C VAL A 62 -6.33 0.55 -7.70
N GLN A 63 -6.98 -0.44 -7.11
CA GLN A 63 -6.77 -0.81 -5.71
C GLN A 63 -5.49 -1.62 -5.58
N ILE A 64 -4.52 -1.08 -4.83
CA ILE A 64 -3.29 -1.79 -4.48
C ILE A 64 -3.47 -2.32 -3.06
N GLU A 65 -3.39 -3.64 -2.89
CA GLU A 65 -3.48 -4.26 -1.56
C GLU A 65 -2.29 -3.80 -0.71
N CYS A 66 -2.58 -3.26 0.48
CA CYS A 66 -1.58 -3.11 1.52
C CYS A 66 -1.32 -4.51 2.10
N ALA A 67 -0.44 -5.27 1.47
CA ALA A 67 0.13 -6.45 2.10
C ALA A 67 1.21 -5.97 3.08
N PRO A 68 1.00 -6.05 4.41
CA PRO A 68 2.15 -6.19 5.28
C PRO A 68 2.71 -7.57 4.95
N ASP A 69 3.80 -7.63 4.21
CA ASP A 69 4.47 -8.88 3.81
C ASP A 69 5.18 -9.52 5.02
N LEU A 70 4.41 -9.75 6.10
CA LEU A 70 4.81 -10.41 7.33
C LEU A 70 5.18 -11.86 7.07
N THR A 71 4.60 -12.48 6.04
CA THR A 71 4.90 -13.85 5.65
C THR A 71 6.37 -13.98 5.22
N ASN A 72 6.89 -13.02 4.45
CA ASN A 72 8.31 -13.02 4.07
C ASN A 72 9.25 -12.76 5.26
N ILE A 73 8.87 -11.93 6.23
CA ILE A 73 9.69 -11.65 7.42
C ILE A 73 9.72 -12.87 8.35
N ILE A 74 8.58 -13.51 8.59
CA ILE A 74 8.49 -14.71 9.43
C ILE A 74 9.24 -15.87 8.78
N ASP A 75 9.08 -16.08 7.47
CA ASP A 75 9.80 -17.14 6.74
C ASP A 75 11.32 -16.91 6.73
N LEU A 76 11.77 -15.67 6.53
CA LEU A 76 13.19 -15.31 6.62
C LEU A 76 13.73 -15.54 8.03
N SER A 77 12.99 -15.14 9.06
CA SER A 77 13.42 -15.32 10.46
C SER A 77 13.56 -16.80 10.83
N TRP A 78 12.64 -17.66 10.36
CA TRP A 78 12.73 -19.10 10.58
C TRP A 78 13.92 -19.74 9.85
N LYS A 79 14.22 -19.29 8.63
CA LYS A 79 15.39 -19.76 7.88
C LYS A 79 16.70 -19.44 8.60
N ILE A 80 16.83 -18.24 9.16
CA ILE A 80 18.02 -17.84 9.94
C ILE A 80 18.17 -18.72 11.19
N VAL A 81 17.08 -18.94 11.92
CA VAL A 81 17.09 -19.80 13.12
C VAL A 81 17.50 -21.23 12.77
N LEU A 82 16.96 -21.81 11.69
CA LEU A 82 17.33 -23.16 11.26
C LEU A 82 18.81 -23.29 10.90
N VAL A 83 19.40 -22.29 10.23
CA VAL A 83 20.84 -22.29 9.92
C VAL A 83 21.68 -22.33 11.20
N PHE A 84 21.32 -21.55 12.22
CA PHE A 84 22.00 -21.55 13.51
C PHE A 84 21.86 -22.89 14.25
N VAL A 85 20.67 -23.48 14.26
CA VAL A 85 20.41 -24.78 14.89
C VAL A 85 21.23 -25.88 14.22
N VAL A 86 21.27 -25.92 12.88
CA VAL A 86 22.05 -26.90 12.13
C VAL A 86 23.55 -26.72 12.38
N ALA A 87 24.06 -25.49 12.38
CA ALA A 87 25.47 -25.21 12.67
C ALA A 87 25.87 -25.64 14.10
N TRP A 88 24.99 -25.42 15.09
CA TRP A 88 25.23 -25.83 16.46
C TRP A 88 25.17 -27.36 16.63
N ALA A 89 24.20 -28.02 16.01
CA ALA A 89 24.08 -29.48 16.01
C ALA A 89 25.30 -30.15 15.35
N ALA A 90 25.75 -29.65 14.20
CA ALA A 90 26.96 -30.13 13.53
C ALA A 90 28.19 -29.99 14.43
N ARG A 91 28.31 -28.87 15.15
CA ARG A 91 29.40 -28.66 16.12
C ARG A 91 29.36 -29.71 17.22
N GLN A 92 28.20 -29.97 17.83
CA GLN A 92 28.07 -30.99 18.88
C GLN A 92 28.46 -32.39 18.39
N LEU A 93 28.01 -32.78 17.20
CA LEU A 93 28.36 -34.07 16.59
C LEU A 93 29.87 -34.22 16.34
N ILE A 94 30.55 -33.15 15.92
CA ILE A 94 32.01 -33.17 15.73
C ILE A 94 32.74 -33.32 17.07
N PHE A 95 32.27 -32.67 18.13
CA PHE A 95 32.89 -32.78 19.46
C PHE A 95 32.69 -34.16 20.09
N THR A 96 31.53 -34.79 19.93
CA THR A 96 31.28 -36.15 20.43
C THR A 96 32.00 -37.22 19.61
N ALA A 97 32.11 -37.06 18.28
CA ALA A 97 32.86 -37.98 17.43
C ALA A 97 34.39 -37.98 17.70
N LYS A 98 34.93 -36.90 18.25
CA LYS A 98 36.36 -36.78 18.59
C LYS A 98 36.73 -37.31 19.97
N THR A 99 35.75 -37.63 20.82
CA THR A 99 35.94 -38.03 22.23
C THR A 99 35.60 -39.50 22.51
N SER A 100 35.21 -40.27 21.48
CA SER A 100 35.11 -41.74 21.49
C SER A 100 36.29 -42.37 20.75
#